data_AF-A0A935Z150-F1
#
_entry.id   AF-A0A935Z150-F1
#
_cell.length_a   1.000
_cell.length_b   1.000
_cell.length_c   1.000
_cell.angle_alpha   90.00
_cell.angle_beta   90.00
_cell.angle_gamma   90.00
#
_symmetry.space_group_name_H-M   'P 1'
#
loop_
_entity.id
_entity.type
_entity.pdbx_description
1 polymer ?
#
loop_
_entity_poly.entity_id
_entity_poly.type
_entity_poly.pdbx_seq_one_letter_code
_entity_poly.pdbx_strand_id
1 'polypeptide(L)'
;MPVTTFTLPATFTGTGGATISNSVIYLPDIQASFPLINWLDIDRLYIPAGTYSYLRIGNLPNRNANDKLIITNQGGQVKVGGAGHSYALSLSGGSNWVLTGRYDPLSQTGHLNFSGHRNGAFANSQGTYGILVDDMFSNPNVSGVQIFGGASRFELEYVEITRVGFAGILAKTDSTASAVMEFCKLHDLYIHDVGSEGLYIGSTQPQPQHQIRDWTIYNNRILRTGTEALQLGQLGGVNHVHHNVLGPAAIDWRSAFQTSQDGNIQINMREGHLLLENNIAIGSAGNHFLLFSNPVSGDATDNNIGVTVRNNYFSDMRNLGMYVGSGAITGMRFVFENNLWRAWSFERNQVYSSAVAYDHLLRNFNSTTSISFINNDWDSSLKLSNSLPLGNGTNGNVTGSANDNIAIDPINFVNAGLPDGFNFLRLEKWTASASLGGNVPVTYPLGMIVIYEGGPWKCKLSPCSAGLVPPTNPSVWDALAPFADDVRVVQGTAYSTLGLTPLP
;
A
#
# COMPACT_ATOMS: atom_id res chain seq x y z
N MET A 1 -5.11 12.88 -29.57
CA MET A 1 -6.50 13.28 -29.26
C MET A 1 -7.37 12.04 -29.40
N PRO A 2 -8.24 11.74 -28.44
CA PRO A 2 -9.20 10.64 -28.58
C PRO A 2 -10.16 10.92 -29.73
N VAL A 3 -10.48 9.88 -30.49
CA VAL A 3 -11.40 9.87 -31.64
C VAL A 3 -12.79 9.45 -31.20
N THR A 4 -12.90 8.47 -30.32
CA THR A 4 -14.16 7.86 -29.87
C THR A 4 -14.26 7.96 -28.35
N THR A 5 -15.36 8.52 -27.85
CA THR A 5 -15.54 8.69 -26.41
C THR A 5 -16.98 8.35 -26.01
N PHE A 6 -17.13 7.87 -24.78
CA PHE A 6 -18.43 7.66 -24.17
C PHE A 6 -18.44 8.27 -22.78
N THR A 7 -19.44 9.11 -22.50
CA THR A 7 -19.65 9.70 -21.18
C THR A 7 -20.82 9.00 -20.53
N LEU A 8 -20.64 8.49 -19.30
CA LEU A 8 -21.76 7.93 -18.55
C LEU A 8 -22.86 8.99 -18.42
N PRO A 9 -24.13 8.65 -18.70
CA PRO A 9 -25.22 9.61 -18.58
C PRO A 9 -25.43 10.01 -17.11
N ALA A 10 -25.96 11.22 -16.88
CA ALA A 10 -26.24 11.71 -15.53
C ALA A 10 -27.25 10.82 -14.77
N THR A 11 -28.18 10.19 -15.50
CA THR A 11 -29.15 9.24 -14.95
C THR A 11 -29.31 8.06 -15.90
N PHE A 12 -29.47 6.85 -15.36
CA PHE A 12 -29.70 5.64 -16.14
C PHE A 12 -30.45 4.61 -15.30
N THR A 13 -31.33 3.85 -15.94
CA THR A 13 -31.93 2.63 -15.38
C THR A 13 -31.91 1.57 -16.47
N GLY A 14 -31.19 0.49 -16.22
CA GLY A 14 -30.99 -0.60 -17.16
C GLY A 14 -31.40 -1.96 -16.59
N THR A 15 -31.18 -2.99 -17.40
CA THR A 15 -31.40 -4.39 -16.99
C THR A 15 -30.38 -4.84 -15.94
N GLY A 16 -30.69 -5.91 -15.20
CA GLY A 16 -29.76 -6.48 -14.21
C GLY A 16 -29.49 -5.58 -13.00
N GLY A 17 -30.39 -4.63 -12.72
CA GLY A 17 -30.25 -3.66 -11.62
C GLY A 17 -29.27 -2.52 -11.92
N ALA A 18 -28.81 -2.37 -13.16
CA ALA A 18 -27.93 -1.28 -13.56
C ALA A 18 -28.60 0.09 -13.31
N THR A 19 -27.93 0.99 -12.62
CA THR A 19 -28.45 2.31 -12.29
C THR A 19 -27.34 3.37 -12.25
N ILE A 20 -27.67 4.57 -12.72
CA ILE A 20 -26.90 5.78 -12.49
C ILE A 20 -27.85 6.84 -11.95
N SER A 21 -27.44 7.49 -10.86
CA SER A 21 -28.14 8.59 -10.23
C SER A 21 -27.11 9.62 -9.72
N ASN A 22 -27.60 10.69 -9.09
CA ASN A 22 -26.74 11.73 -8.53
C ASN A 22 -25.86 11.24 -7.36
N SER A 23 -26.15 10.07 -6.78
CA SER A 23 -25.43 9.54 -5.61
C SER A 23 -24.85 8.14 -5.83
N VAL A 24 -25.16 7.46 -6.93
CA VAL A 24 -24.72 6.07 -7.17
C VAL A 24 -24.46 5.84 -8.64
N ILE A 25 -23.37 5.16 -8.94
CA ILE A 25 -23.15 4.48 -10.22
C ILE A 25 -23.03 2.99 -9.93
N TYR A 26 -23.94 2.19 -10.45
CA TYR A 26 -23.92 0.74 -10.32
C TYR A 26 -24.18 0.11 -11.68
N LEU A 27 -23.10 -0.29 -12.35
CA LEU A 27 -23.11 -0.92 -13.66
C LEU A 27 -22.46 -2.30 -13.52
N PRO A 28 -23.21 -3.35 -13.10
CA PRO A 28 -22.63 -4.68 -12.89
C PRO A 28 -22.11 -5.29 -14.20
N ASP A 29 -22.71 -4.91 -15.33
CA ASP A 29 -22.26 -5.22 -16.67
C ASP A 29 -22.42 -3.97 -17.55
N ILE A 30 -21.32 -3.26 -17.79
CA ILE A 30 -21.35 -2.00 -18.57
C ILE A 30 -21.67 -2.25 -20.04
N GLN A 31 -21.24 -3.38 -20.59
CA GLN A 31 -21.47 -3.74 -21.98
C GLN A 31 -22.96 -4.03 -22.24
N ALA A 32 -23.60 -4.79 -21.34
CA ALA A 32 -25.04 -5.04 -21.39
C ALA A 32 -25.88 -3.79 -21.08
N SER A 33 -25.36 -2.89 -20.24
CA SER A 33 -26.05 -1.62 -19.91
C SER A 33 -26.12 -0.68 -21.10
N PHE A 34 -25.11 -0.69 -21.97
CA PHE A 34 -25.03 0.18 -23.15
C PHE A 34 -24.69 -0.65 -24.41
N PRO A 35 -25.65 -1.46 -24.91
CA PRO A 35 -25.38 -2.44 -25.97
C PRO A 35 -25.12 -1.81 -27.35
N LEU A 36 -25.42 -0.52 -27.51
CA LEU A 36 -25.17 0.23 -28.75
C LEU A 36 -23.75 0.82 -28.80
N ILE A 37 -22.99 0.75 -27.70
CA ILE A 37 -21.61 1.23 -27.65
C ILE A 37 -20.68 0.08 -28.02
N ASN A 38 -19.82 0.29 -29.01
CA ASN A 38 -18.73 -0.65 -29.27
C ASN A 38 -17.60 -0.42 -28.27
N TRP A 39 -17.60 -1.20 -27.19
CA TRP A 39 -16.63 -1.12 -26.10
C TRP A 39 -15.19 -1.48 -26.51
N LEU A 40 -15.01 -2.08 -27.69
CA LEU A 40 -13.70 -2.36 -28.26
C LEU A 40 -13.09 -1.16 -28.99
N ASP A 41 -13.90 -0.16 -29.36
CA ASP A 41 -13.46 0.97 -30.20
C ASP A 41 -13.40 2.30 -29.44
N ILE A 42 -13.93 2.40 -28.22
CA ILE A 42 -13.96 3.68 -27.49
C ILE A 42 -12.62 4.00 -26.82
N ASP A 43 -12.00 5.13 -27.13
CA ASP A 43 -10.75 5.55 -26.49
C ASP A 43 -10.94 5.93 -25.02
N ARG A 44 -12.08 6.58 -24.71
CA ARG A 44 -12.37 7.16 -23.39
C ARG A 44 -13.73 6.74 -22.87
N LEU A 45 -13.73 6.28 -21.61
CA LEU A 45 -14.91 6.22 -20.77
C LEU A 45 -14.83 7.35 -19.73
N TYR A 46 -15.70 8.35 -19.85
CA TYR A 46 -15.79 9.46 -18.92
C TYR A 46 -16.81 9.17 -17.81
N ILE A 47 -16.35 9.35 -16.56
CA ILE A 47 -17.18 9.38 -15.37
C ILE A 47 -17.48 10.86 -15.06
N PRO A 48 -18.75 11.29 -15.08
CA PRO A 48 -19.10 12.66 -14.72
C PRO A 48 -18.65 13.03 -13.31
N ALA A 49 -18.24 14.29 -13.13
CA ALA A 49 -17.96 14.81 -11.80
C ALA A 49 -19.18 14.70 -10.88
N GLY A 50 -18.94 14.37 -9.62
CA GLY A 50 -19.99 14.11 -8.65
C GLY A 50 -19.45 13.51 -7.36
N THR A 51 -20.34 13.40 -6.38
CA THR A 51 -20.09 12.67 -5.14
C THR A 51 -21.01 11.45 -5.11
N TYR A 52 -20.40 10.27 -5.20
CA TYR A 52 -21.08 8.99 -5.26
C TYR A 52 -20.86 8.23 -3.96
N SER A 53 -21.93 7.71 -3.35
CA SER A 53 -21.87 6.81 -2.20
C SER A 53 -21.04 5.56 -2.49
N TYR A 54 -21.18 5.02 -3.70
CA TYR A 54 -20.34 3.96 -4.25
C TYR A 54 -20.39 3.99 -5.79
N LEU A 55 -19.37 3.43 -6.42
CA LEU A 55 -19.23 3.34 -7.87
C LEU A 55 -18.82 1.92 -8.26
N ARG A 56 -19.60 1.27 -9.12
CA ARG A 56 -19.25 -0.02 -9.73
C ARG A 56 -19.32 0.04 -11.25
N ILE A 57 -18.24 -0.39 -11.90
CA ILE A 57 -18.20 -0.69 -13.33
C ILE A 57 -17.68 -2.12 -13.49
N GLY A 58 -18.57 -3.04 -13.85
CA GLY A 58 -18.27 -4.44 -14.09
C GLY A 58 -18.35 -4.81 -15.56
N ASN A 59 -17.79 -5.98 -15.86
CA ASN A 59 -17.66 -6.54 -17.21
C ASN A 59 -16.96 -5.59 -18.19
N LEU A 60 -15.83 -5.00 -17.78
CA LEU A 60 -14.99 -4.22 -18.69
C LEU A 60 -14.54 -5.09 -19.88
N PRO A 61 -14.32 -4.49 -21.07
CA PRO A 61 -13.96 -5.23 -22.27
C PRO A 61 -12.53 -5.81 -22.19
N ASN A 62 -12.29 -6.89 -22.93
CA ASN A 62 -10.94 -7.36 -23.24
C ASN A 62 -10.43 -6.62 -24.48
N ARG A 63 -9.39 -5.81 -24.33
CA ARG A 63 -8.85 -4.99 -25.42
C ARG A 63 -7.44 -5.41 -25.82
N ASN A 64 -6.94 -4.87 -26.92
CA ASN A 64 -5.56 -5.03 -27.34
C ASN A 64 -4.64 -4.12 -26.49
N ALA A 65 -3.41 -4.54 -26.23
CA ALA A 65 -2.42 -3.74 -25.49
C ALA A 65 -2.09 -2.38 -26.15
N ASN A 66 -2.21 -2.29 -27.48
CA ASN A 66 -1.98 -1.06 -28.25
C ASN A 66 -3.20 -0.14 -28.30
N ASP A 67 -4.34 -0.58 -27.76
CA ASP A 67 -5.61 0.13 -27.84
C ASP A 67 -6.35 0.01 -26.50
N LYS A 68 -5.77 0.62 -25.47
CA LYS A 68 -6.29 0.54 -24.10
C LYS A 68 -7.53 1.42 -23.92
N LEU A 69 -8.50 0.94 -23.13
CA LEU A 69 -9.59 1.80 -22.65
C LEU A 69 -9.09 2.69 -21.52
N ILE A 70 -9.17 4.02 -21.67
CA ILE A 70 -8.87 4.95 -20.58
C ILE A 70 -10.16 5.38 -19.90
N ILE A 71 -10.25 5.15 -18.60
CA ILE A 71 -11.37 5.49 -17.72
C ILE A 71 -10.93 6.68 -16.86
N THR A 72 -11.63 7.81 -16.96
CA THR A 72 -11.22 9.06 -16.30
C THR A 72 -12.41 9.93 -15.92
N ASN A 73 -12.19 10.88 -15.01
CA ASN A 73 -13.19 11.88 -14.62
C ASN A 73 -13.37 12.95 -15.71
N GLN A 74 -14.59 13.51 -15.81
CA GLN A 74 -14.90 14.63 -16.70
C GLN A 74 -15.72 15.71 -15.99
N GLY A 75 -15.37 16.98 -16.25
CA GLY A 75 -16.10 18.14 -15.73
C GLY A 75 -15.79 18.52 -14.27
N GLY A 76 -14.83 17.84 -13.62
CA GLY A 76 -14.49 18.07 -12.21
C GLY A 76 -14.00 16.79 -11.54
N GLN A 77 -14.09 16.71 -10.21
CA GLN A 77 -13.70 15.55 -9.43
C GLN A 77 -14.80 14.50 -9.36
N VAL A 78 -14.41 13.23 -9.45
CA VAL A 78 -15.23 12.08 -9.07
C VAL A 78 -14.84 11.69 -7.65
N LYS A 79 -15.73 11.97 -6.70
CA LYS A 79 -15.57 11.57 -5.30
C LYS A 79 -16.43 10.34 -5.02
N VAL A 80 -15.86 9.30 -4.39
CA VAL A 80 -16.57 8.03 -4.12
C VAL A 80 -16.41 7.60 -2.66
N GLY A 81 -17.51 7.26 -1.97
CA GLY A 81 -17.53 6.71 -0.61
C GLY A 81 -18.52 7.40 0.33
N GLY A 82 -18.56 6.96 1.59
CA GLY A 82 -19.23 7.68 2.70
C GLY A 82 -20.63 7.18 3.06
N ALA A 83 -21.00 5.97 2.62
CA ALA A 83 -22.36 5.44 2.79
C ALA A 83 -22.44 3.99 3.28
N GLY A 84 -21.32 3.38 3.71
CA GLY A 84 -21.32 2.05 4.32
C GLY A 84 -21.62 0.88 3.37
N HIS A 85 -21.46 1.06 2.05
CA HIS A 85 -21.48 -0.05 1.08
C HIS A 85 -20.25 -0.95 1.29
N SER A 86 -20.28 -2.22 0.87
CA SER A 86 -19.16 -3.16 1.06
C SER A 86 -17.86 -2.81 0.29
N TYR A 87 -17.91 -1.79 -0.55
CA TYR A 87 -16.81 -1.19 -1.31
C TYR A 87 -17.17 0.26 -1.65
N ALA A 88 -16.17 1.12 -1.83
CA ALA A 88 -16.39 2.47 -2.37
C ALA A 88 -16.36 2.45 -3.90
N LEU A 89 -15.21 2.13 -4.50
CA LEU A 89 -15.01 2.01 -5.95
C LEU A 89 -14.71 0.56 -6.33
N SER A 90 -15.42 0.03 -7.33
CA SER A 90 -15.30 -1.35 -7.79
C SER A 90 -15.16 -1.42 -9.31
N LEU A 91 -14.09 -2.03 -9.80
CA LEU A 91 -13.88 -2.35 -11.20
C LEU A 91 -13.75 -3.87 -11.39
N SER A 92 -14.36 -4.44 -12.42
CA SER A 92 -14.23 -5.88 -12.65
C SER A 92 -14.24 -6.30 -14.11
N GLY A 93 -13.51 -7.39 -14.39
CA GLY A 93 -13.39 -7.98 -15.72
C GLY A 93 -12.46 -7.23 -16.66
N GLY A 94 -12.33 -7.77 -17.87
CA GLY A 94 -11.61 -7.15 -18.97
C GLY A 94 -10.10 -7.13 -18.83
N SER A 95 -9.46 -6.59 -19.87
CA SER A 95 -8.02 -6.40 -19.91
C SER A 95 -7.63 -5.23 -20.79
N ASN A 96 -6.44 -4.68 -20.54
CA ASN A 96 -5.89 -3.52 -21.25
C ASN A 96 -6.78 -2.27 -21.06
N TRP A 97 -7.00 -1.88 -19.80
CA TRP A 97 -7.65 -0.63 -19.43
C TRP A 97 -6.83 0.14 -18.39
N VAL A 98 -7.03 1.45 -18.34
CA VAL A 98 -6.36 2.37 -17.41
C VAL A 98 -7.41 3.14 -16.64
N LEU A 99 -7.33 3.17 -15.31
CA LEU A 99 -8.06 4.12 -14.49
C LEU A 99 -7.13 5.27 -14.13
N THR A 100 -7.47 6.50 -14.52
CA THR A 100 -6.63 7.66 -14.27
C THR A 100 -7.42 8.90 -13.85
N GLY A 101 -6.96 9.56 -12.78
CA GLY A 101 -7.39 10.91 -12.41
C GLY A 101 -6.45 12.01 -12.93
N ARG A 102 -5.43 11.65 -13.73
CA ARG A 102 -4.41 12.59 -14.22
C ARG A 102 -5.02 13.61 -15.17
N TYR A 103 -4.75 14.89 -14.90
CA TYR A 103 -5.07 15.95 -15.83
C TYR A 103 -4.07 16.00 -16.99
N ASP A 104 -4.54 15.73 -18.21
CA ASP A 104 -3.81 15.96 -19.45
C ASP A 104 -4.76 16.50 -20.53
N PRO A 105 -4.65 17.77 -20.93
CA PRO A 105 -5.52 18.36 -21.94
C PRO A 105 -5.35 17.74 -23.34
N LEU A 106 -4.19 17.17 -23.67
CA LEU A 106 -3.95 16.54 -24.99
C LEU A 106 -4.56 15.14 -25.07
N SER A 107 -4.46 14.38 -23.98
CA SER A 107 -5.11 13.07 -23.84
C SER A 107 -6.59 13.17 -23.47
N GLN A 108 -7.06 14.39 -23.16
CA GLN A 108 -8.39 14.72 -22.64
C GLN A 108 -8.75 13.91 -21.39
N THR A 109 -7.84 13.86 -20.42
CA THR A 109 -8.09 13.17 -19.14
C THR A 109 -8.11 14.18 -17.99
N GLY A 110 -8.84 13.85 -16.92
CA GLY A 110 -8.89 14.64 -15.70
C GLY A 110 -9.46 16.05 -15.87
N HIS A 111 -9.16 16.91 -14.88
CA HIS A 111 -9.63 18.30 -14.86
C HIS A 111 -8.55 19.20 -14.24
N LEU A 112 -8.36 20.42 -14.77
CA LEU A 112 -7.29 21.34 -14.37
C LEU A 112 -7.27 21.63 -12.87
N ASN A 113 -8.46 21.81 -12.26
CA ASN A 113 -8.59 22.09 -10.83
C ASN A 113 -8.35 20.87 -9.93
N PHE A 114 -8.17 19.69 -10.52
CA PHE A 114 -7.98 18.43 -9.81
C PHE A 114 -6.80 17.65 -10.41
N SER A 115 -5.63 18.29 -10.45
CA SER A 115 -4.42 17.74 -11.06
C SER A 115 -3.60 16.81 -10.18
N GLY A 116 -3.95 16.65 -8.90
CA GLY A 116 -3.15 15.94 -7.91
C GLY A 116 -1.72 16.51 -7.84
N HIS A 117 -0.74 15.62 -7.81
CA HIS A 117 0.68 15.95 -7.70
C HIS A 117 1.37 16.27 -9.03
N ARG A 118 0.62 16.50 -10.12
CA ARG A 118 1.17 16.84 -11.45
C ARG A 118 2.18 17.99 -11.34
N ASN A 119 3.24 17.94 -12.17
CA ASN A 119 4.34 18.92 -12.18
C ASN A 119 5.08 19.00 -10.83
N GLY A 120 5.10 17.91 -10.05
CA GLY A 120 5.79 17.87 -8.76
C GLY A 120 5.06 18.56 -7.61
N ALA A 121 3.75 18.83 -7.74
CA ALA A 121 2.91 19.46 -6.73
C ALA A 121 2.52 18.49 -5.59
N PHE A 122 3.48 17.80 -4.98
CA PHE A 122 3.23 16.79 -3.96
C PHE A 122 2.70 17.38 -2.65
N ALA A 123 3.28 18.49 -2.20
CA ALA A 123 2.91 19.15 -0.96
C ALA A 123 1.44 19.63 -0.98
N ASN A 124 0.67 19.23 0.04
CA ASN A 124 -0.73 19.64 0.23
C ASN A 124 -1.66 19.26 -0.94
N SER A 125 -1.39 18.13 -1.60
CA SER A 125 -2.20 17.65 -2.75
C SER A 125 -3.45 16.85 -2.36
N GLN A 126 -3.73 16.68 -1.06
CA GLN A 126 -4.94 16.02 -0.57
C GLN A 126 -6.20 16.68 -1.14
N GLY A 127 -7.16 15.87 -1.58
CA GLY A 127 -8.42 16.30 -2.17
C GLY A 127 -8.30 16.92 -3.56
N THR A 128 -7.10 17.01 -4.14
CA THR A 128 -6.86 17.66 -5.44
C THR A 128 -6.78 16.67 -6.61
N TYR A 129 -7.06 15.39 -6.40
CA TYR A 129 -7.02 14.40 -7.48
C TYR A 129 -8.34 14.30 -8.24
N GLY A 130 -8.28 14.01 -9.54
CA GLY A 130 -9.47 13.87 -10.39
C GLY A 130 -10.41 12.75 -9.94
N ILE A 131 -9.85 11.70 -9.32
CA ILE A 131 -10.58 10.61 -8.68
C ILE A 131 -10.13 10.53 -7.22
N LEU A 132 -11.09 10.75 -6.31
CA LEU A 132 -10.91 10.67 -4.87
C LEU A 132 -11.82 9.58 -4.30
N VAL A 133 -11.24 8.56 -3.69
CA VAL A 133 -11.96 7.55 -2.92
C VAL A 133 -11.82 7.88 -1.44
N ASP A 134 -12.94 8.19 -0.79
CA ASP A 134 -12.99 8.70 0.57
C ASP A 134 -14.24 8.19 1.27
N ASP A 135 -14.08 7.11 2.04
CA ASP A 135 -15.19 6.46 2.72
C ASP A 135 -15.49 7.03 4.11
N MET A 136 -14.73 8.04 4.55
CA MET A 136 -14.87 8.67 5.88
C MET A 136 -14.86 7.67 7.04
N PHE A 137 -14.15 6.55 6.88
CA PHE A 137 -14.16 5.39 7.78
C PHE A 137 -15.56 4.86 8.10
N SER A 138 -16.51 4.95 7.16
CA SER A 138 -17.91 4.59 7.41
C SER A 138 -18.11 3.14 7.84
N ASN A 139 -17.21 2.24 7.43
CA ASN A 139 -17.21 0.84 7.84
C ASN A 139 -15.77 0.27 7.85
N PRO A 140 -15.33 -0.40 8.93
CA PRO A 140 -13.96 -0.92 9.07
C PRO A 140 -13.60 -2.04 8.08
N ASN A 141 -14.58 -2.61 7.37
CA ASN A 141 -14.36 -3.70 6.41
C ASN A 141 -14.33 -3.24 4.94
N VAL A 142 -14.45 -1.93 4.68
CA VAL A 142 -14.55 -1.40 3.33
C VAL A 142 -13.17 -1.20 2.72
N SER A 143 -12.98 -1.78 1.54
CA SER A 143 -11.84 -1.42 0.68
C SER A 143 -12.19 -0.21 -0.18
N GLY A 144 -11.20 0.68 -0.38
CA GLY A 144 -11.36 1.85 -1.23
C GLY A 144 -11.61 1.46 -2.69
N VAL A 145 -10.61 0.87 -3.32
CA VAL A 145 -10.71 0.37 -4.70
C VAL A 145 -10.66 -1.16 -4.69
N GLN A 146 -11.69 -1.79 -5.24
CA GLN A 146 -11.72 -3.23 -5.47
C GLN A 146 -11.54 -3.55 -6.95
N ILE A 147 -10.64 -4.48 -7.27
CA ILE A 147 -10.43 -5.02 -8.60
C ILE A 147 -10.58 -6.53 -8.57
N PHE A 148 -11.55 -7.05 -9.33
CA PHE A 148 -11.89 -8.48 -9.30
C PHE A 148 -12.45 -8.99 -10.63
N GLY A 149 -12.99 -10.21 -10.63
CA GLY A 149 -13.76 -10.76 -11.74
C GLY A 149 -12.90 -11.07 -12.96
N GLY A 150 -11.66 -11.53 -12.75
CA GLY A 150 -10.74 -11.89 -13.83
C GLY A 150 -10.10 -10.69 -14.55
N ALA A 151 -10.18 -9.48 -13.98
CA ALA A 151 -9.45 -8.34 -14.50
C ALA A 151 -7.93 -8.62 -14.57
N SER A 152 -7.27 -8.17 -15.62
CA SER A 152 -5.83 -8.37 -15.85
C SER A 152 -5.29 -7.26 -16.78
N ARG A 153 -3.98 -7.08 -16.89
CA ARG A 153 -3.34 -6.06 -17.76
C ARG A 153 -3.91 -4.64 -17.58
N PHE A 154 -4.18 -4.25 -16.34
CA PHE A 154 -4.71 -2.93 -16.04
C PHE A 154 -3.66 -1.99 -15.45
N GLU A 155 -3.94 -0.69 -15.48
CA GLU A 155 -3.08 0.36 -14.94
C GLU A 155 -3.92 1.32 -14.09
N LEU A 156 -3.48 1.62 -12.88
CA LEU A 156 -4.07 2.66 -12.03
C LEU A 156 -3.02 3.74 -11.79
N GLU A 157 -3.38 4.99 -12.09
CA GLU A 157 -2.53 6.15 -11.81
C GLU A 157 -3.32 7.39 -11.38
N TYR A 158 -2.70 8.29 -10.59
CA TYR A 158 -3.30 9.56 -10.19
C TYR A 158 -4.69 9.38 -9.53
N VAL A 159 -4.79 8.41 -8.62
CA VAL A 159 -5.98 8.21 -7.77
C VAL A 159 -5.58 8.47 -6.31
N GLU A 160 -6.41 9.24 -5.62
CA GLU A 160 -6.31 9.43 -4.17
C GLU A 160 -7.27 8.50 -3.45
N ILE A 161 -6.80 7.81 -2.43
CA ILE A 161 -7.58 6.88 -1.60
C ILE A 161 -7.31 7.21 -0.14
N THR A 162 -8.35 7.60 0.59
CA THR A 162 -8.21 7.99 1.98
C THR A 162 -9.39 7.60 2.85
N ARG A 163 -9.16 7.50 4.16
CA ARG A 163 -10.19 7.24 5.17
C ARG A 163 -11.07 6.05 4.82
N VAL A 164 -10.45 4.95 4.40
CA VAL A 164 -11.12 3.67 4.14
C VAL A 164 -10.82 2.70 5.29
N GLY A 165 -11.78 1.84 5.62
CA GLY A 165 -11.70 1.01 6.82
C GLY A 165 -10.69 -0.13 6.75
N PHE A 166 -10.67 -0.85 5.63
CA PHE A 166 -9.85 -2.05 5.46
C PHE A 166 -8.63 -1.77 4.56
N ALA A 167 -8.73 -2.02 3.26
CA ALA A 167 -7.62 -1.87 2.33
C ALA A 167 -7.78 -0.62 1.45
N GLY A 168 -6.71 0.11 1.16
CA GLY A 168 -6.70 1.17 0.14
C GLY A 168 -7.11 0.58 -1.22
N ILE A 169 -6.34 -0.40 -1.68
CA ILE A 169 -6.66 -1.21 -2.86
C ILE A 169 -6.73 -2.69 -2.46
N LEU A 170 -7.80 -3.35 -2.89
CA LEU A 170 -7.96 -4.81 -2.85
C LEU A 170 -8.05 -5.34 -4.28
N ALA A 171 -7.03 -6.06 -4.74
CA ALA A 171 -7.01 -6.65 -6.07
C ALA A 171 -6.87 -8.18 -6.00
N LYS A 172 -7.95 -8.90 -6.33
CA LYS A 172 -7.99 -10.36 -6.30
C LYS A 172 -9.16 -10.95 -7.09
N THR A 173 -8.98 -12.18 -7.59
CA THR A 173 -10.08 -13.04 -8.06
C THR A 173 -10.26 -14.21 -7.10
N ASP A 174 -11.23 -14.10 -6.20
CA ASP A 174 -11.49 -15.15 -5.20
C ASP A 174 -11.91 -16.49 -5.85
N SER A 175 -11.53 -17.59 -5.19
CA SER A 175 -12.00 -18.96 -5.43
C SER A 175 -11.86 -19.50 -6.87
N THR A 176 -11.04 -18.87 -7.71
CA THR A 176 -10.82 -19.28 -9.11
C THR A 176 -9.35 -19.62 -9.32
N ALA A 177 -8.96 -20.85 -8.97
CA ALA A 177 -7.56 -21.31 -8.99
C ALA A 177 -6.83 -21.06 -10.32
N SER A 178 -7.56 -21.22 -11.43
CA SER A 178 -7.04 -21.09 -12.78
C SER A 178 -6.93 -19.65 -13.28
N ALA A 179 -7.45 -18.67 -12.52
CA ALA A 179 -7.33 -17.28 -12.91
C ALA A 179 -5.89 -16.80 -12.73
N VAL A 180 -5.49 -15.85 -13.58
CA VAL A 180 -4.20 -15.19 -13.53
C VAL A 180 -4.43 -13.69 -13.71
N MET A 181 -4.00 -12.91 -12.71
CA MET A 181 -4.03 -11.45 -12.77
C MET A 181 -2.61 -10.95 -13.02
N GLU A 182 -2.34 -10.51 -14.26
CA GLU A 182 -0.98 -10.33 -14.76
C GLU A 182 -0.74 -9.02 -15.51
N PHE A 183 0.52 -8.59 -15.61
CA PHE A 183 0.95 -7.38 -16.33
C PHE A 183 0.22 -6.10 -15.87
N CYS A 184 -0.07 -6.02 -14.57
CA CYS A 184 -0.76 -4.88 -13.99
C CYS A 184 0.23 -3.85 -13.46
N LYS A 185 -0.18 -2.58 -13.49
CA LYS A 185 0.63 -1.44 -13.05
C LYS A 185 -0.11 -0.61 -12.02
N LEU A 186 0.55 -0.30 -10.91
CA LEU A 186 0.06 0.65 -9.91
C LEU A 186 1.13 1.73 -9.71
N HIS A 187 0.86 2.96 -10.10
CA HIS A 187 1.83 4.03 -9.91
C HIS A 187 1.23 5.41 -9.71
N ASP A 188 2.01 6.32 -9.12
CA ASP A 188 1.59 7.70 -8.87
C ASP A 188 0.28 7.77 -8.08
N LEU A 189 0.04 6.76 -7.23
CA LEU A 189 -1.10 6.71 -6.32
C LEU A 189 -0.80 7.46 -5.03
N TYR A 190 -1.85 7.98 -4.43
CA TYR A 190 -1.79 8.58 -3.10
C TYR A 190 -2.80 7.91 -2.18
N ILE A 191 -2.30 6.96 -1.41
CA ILE A 191 -3.08 6.17 -0.47
C ILE A 191 -2.70 6.61 0.93
N HIS A 192 -3.63 7.11 1.71
CA HIS A 192 -3.30 7.59 3.04
C HIS A 192 -4.43 7.53 4.05
N ASP A 193 -4.09 7.41 5.34
CA ASP A 193 -5.07 7.36 6.42
C ASP A 193 -6.04 6.19 6.20
N VAL A 194 -5.48 4.98 6.11
CA VAL A 194 -6.22 3.74 5.90
C VAL A 194 -6.32 2.97 7.21
N GLY A 195 -7.50 2.45 7.52
CA GLY A 195 -7.77 1.80 8.80
C GLY A 195 -7.01 0.50 9.01
N SER A 196 -6.69 -0.21 7.92
CA SER A 196 -5.84 -1.40 7.91
C SER A 196 -4.73 -1.26 6.86
N GLU A 197 -4.82 -1.93 5.72
CA GLU A 197 -3.70 -2.11 4.80
C GLU A 197 -3.71 -1.06 3.66
N GLY A 198 -2.54 -0.66 3.18
CA GLY A 198 -2.44 0.20 1.99
C GLY A 198 -2.85 -0.55 0.72
N LEU A 199 -2.12 -1.62 0.41
CA LEU A 199 -2.37 -2.50 -0.73
C LEU A 199 -2.53 -3.96 -0.25
N TYR A 200 -3.67 -4.58 -0.58
CA TYR A 200 -3.89 -6.02 -0.47
C TYR A 200 -4.05 -6.60 -1.89
N ILE A 201 -3.03 -7.28 -2.38
CA ILE A 201 -3.02 -7.87 -3.73
C ILE A 201 -2.84 -9.39 -3.61
N GLY A 202 -3.71 -10.14 -4.27
CA GLY A 202 -3.75 -11.60 -4.18
C GLY A 202 -4.53 -12.11 -2.97
N SER A 203 -4.00 -13.09 -2.26
CA SER A 203 -4.67 -13.69 -1.10
C SER A 203 -3.69 -14.32 -0.11
N THR A 204 -3.99 -14.21 1.18
CA THR A 204 -3.32 -14.94 2.27
C THR A 204 -4.09 -16.20 2.70
N GLN A 205 -5.24 -16.47 2.08
CA GLN A 205 -6.11 -17.60 2.41
C GLN A 205 -5.55 -18.93 1.87
N PRO A 206 -6.01 -20.09 2.42
CA PRO A 206 -5.66 -21.40 1.89
C PRO A 206 -6.00 -21.59 0.41
N GLN A 207 -5.28 -22.50 -0.25
CA GLN A 207 -5.56 -22.90 -1.64
C GLN A 207 -6.99 -23.48 -1.78
N PRO A 208 -7.62 -23.34 -2.96
CA PRO A 208 -7.08 -22.79 -4.20
C PRO A 208 -7.18 -21.26 -4.33
N GLN A 209 -6.12 -20.63 -4.82
CA GLN A 209 -6.07 -19.19 -5.11
C GLN A 209 -5.45 -18.92 -6.49
N HIS A 210 -5.89 -17.83 -7.14
CA HIS A 210 -5.34 -17.35 -8.41
C HIS A 210 -3.90 -16.83 -8.24
N GLN A 211 -3.14 -16.74 -9.35
CA GLN A 211 -1.79 -16.18 -9.34
C GLN A 211 -1.80 -14.66 -9.64
N ILE A 212 -0.87 -13.95 -9.00
CA ILE A 212 -0.51 -12.55 -9.26
C ILE A 212 0.84 -12.56 -9.98
N ARG A 213 0.90 -12.12 -11.25
CA ARG A 213 2.13 -12.22 -12.06
C ARG A 213 2.52 -10.94 -12.76
N ASP A 214 3.81 -10.70 -12.91
CA ASP A 214 4.31 -9.67 -13.82
C ASP A 214 3.79 -8.24 -13.47
N TRP A 215 3.60 -7.96 -12.17
CA TRP A 215 3.16 -6.65 -11.69
C TRP A 215 4.31 -5.66 -11.58
N THR A 216 4.03 -4.38 -11.87
CA THR A 216 4.94 -3.27 -11.55
C THR A 216 4.25 -2.27 -10.63
N ILE A 217 4.83 -1.99 -9.46
CA ILE A 217 4.28 -1.09 -8.44
C ILE A 217 5.32 -0.02 -8.11
N TYR A 218 5.07 1.25 -8.48
CA TYR A 218 6.08 2.29 -8.36
C TYR A 218 5.59 3.71 -8.15
N ASN A 219 6.42 4.60 -7.62
CA ASN A 219 6.09 6.02 -7.39
C ASN A 219 4.81 6.24 -6.57
N ASN A 220 4.46 5.31 -5.68
CA ASN A 220 3.29 5.44 -4.82
C ASN A 220 3.65 6.08 -3.48
N ARG A 221 2.75 6.95 -2.99
CA ARG A 221 2.73 7.42 -1.59
C ARG A 221 1.68 6.61 -0.85
N ILE A 222 2.12 5.69 0.00
CA ILE A 222 1.24 4.85 0.82
C ILE A 222 1.54 5.17 2.28
N LEU A 223 0.78 6.07 2.89
CA LEU A 223 1.14 6.72 4.15
C LEU A 223 0.10 6.43 5.24
N ARG A 224 0.52 6.31 6.51
CA ARG A 224 -0.40 6.23 7.67
C ARG A 224 -1.42 5.09 7.53
N THR A 225 -0.94 3.89 7.22
CA THR A 225 -1.75 2.67 7.20
C THR A 225 -1.84 2.08 8.60
N GLY A 226 -3.04 1.68 9.01
CA GLY A 226 -3.27 1.08 10.33
C GLY A 226 -2.45 -0.20 10.54
N THR A 227 -2.27 -0.98 9.47
CA THR A 227 -1.44 -2.19 9.42
C THR A 227 -0.44 -2.08 8.25
N GLU A 228 -0.22 -3.14 7.47
CA GLU A 228 0.74 -3.23 6.38
C GLU A 228 0.53 -2.14 5.31
N ALA A 229 1.60 -1.51 4.84
CA ALA A 229 1.53 -0.65 3.66
C ALA A 229 1.37 -1.49 2.38
N LEU A 230 2.01 -2.65 2.33
CA LEU A 230 2.08 -3.50 1.14
C LEU A 230 1.93 -4.98 1.50
N GLN A 231 0.87 -5.61 1.01
CA GLN A 231 0.68 -7.04 1.06
C GLN A 231 0.53 -7.63 -0.35
N LEU A 232 1.46 -8.51 -0.72
CA LEU A 232 1.51 -9.22 -1.98
C LEU A 232 1.47 -10.73 -1.73
N GLY A 233 0.31 -11.33 -2.00
CA GLY A 233 0.09 -12.76 -1.89
C GLY A 233 0.05 -13.47 -3.24
N GLN A 234 0.37 -14.76 -3.25
CA GLN A 234 0.24 -15.64 -4.43
C GLN A 234 1.09 -15.20 -5.64
N LEU A 235 2.29 -14.66 -5.38
CA LEU A 235 3.16 -14.14 -6.43
C LEU A 235 3.73 -15.25 -7.31
N GLY A 236 3.61 -15.08 -8.62
CA GLY A 236 4.28 -15.82 -9.69
C GLY A 236 4.86 -14.86 -10.73
N GLY A 237 5.52 -15.36 -11.77
CA GLY A 237 6.12 -14.52 -12.82
C GLY A 237 7.17 -13.54 -12.30
N VAL A 238 7.37 -12.40 -12.96
CA VAL A 238 8.41 -11.41 -12.63
C VAL A 238 7.79 -10.10 -12.14
N ASN A 239 7.70 -9.95 -10.82
CA ASN A 239 7.12 -8.76 -10.19
C ASN A 239 8.20 -7.76 -9.80
N HIS A 240 7.89 -6.46 -9.92
CA HIS A 240 8.79 -5.38 -9.62
C HIS A 240 8.12 -4.30 -8.76
N VAL A 241 8.66 -4.05 -7.57
CA VAL A 241 8.19 -3.01 -6.65
C VAL A 241 9.33 -2.01 -6.44
N HIS A 242 9.18 -0.78 -6.93
CA HIS A 242 10.26 0.19 -6.85
C HIS A 242 9.86 1.63 -6.65
N HIS A 243 10.74 2.42 -6.04
CA HIS A 243 10.55 3.87 -5.96
C HIS A 243 9.25 4.29 -5.25
N ASN A 244 8.83 3.54 -4.22
CA ASN A 244 7.66 3.85 -3.40
C ASN A 244 8.07 4.42 -2.03
N VAL A 245 7.17 5.17 -1.40
CA VAL A 245 7.22 5.48 0.03
C VAL A 245 6.09 4.73 0.73
N LEU A 246 6.48 3.76 1.56
CA LEU A 246 5.63 2.79 2.26
C LEU A 246 5.65 3.09 3.76
N GLY A 247 4.77 3.97 4.19
CA GLY A 247 4.53 4.28 5.59
C GLY A 247 4.61 5.77 5.93
N PRO A 248 4.45 6.12 7.22
CA PRO A 248 4.49 5.23 8.37
C PRO A 248 3.35 4.20 8.38
N ALA A 249 3.70 2.92 8.46
CA ALA A 249 2.76 1.81 8.54
C ALA A 249 2.58 1.34 9.99
N ALA A 250 1.62 0.43 10.21
CA ALA A 250 1.28 -0.09 11.54
C ALA A 250 0.93 1.00 12.57
N ILE A 251 0.29 2.10 12.16
CA ILE A 251 -0.04 3.17 13.11
C ILE A 251 -1.14 2.74 14.10
N ASP A 252 -1.92 1.71 13.78
CA ASP A 252 -2.98 1.14 14.64
C ASP A 252 -2.51 -0.07 15.47
N TRP A 253 -1.20 -0.28 15.61
CA TRP A 253 -0.62 -1.49 16.21
C TRP A 253 -1.13 -1.87 17.62
N ARG A 254 -1.66 -0.91 18.38
CA ARG A 254 -2.27 -1.19 19.69
C ARG A 254 -3.62 -1.92 19.58
N SER A 255 -4.31 -1.70 18.47
CA SER A 255 -5.68 -2.16 18.24
C SER A 255 -5.94 -2.65 16.82
N ALA A 256 -4.91 -3.19 16.17
CA ALA A 256 -5.03 -3.78 14.85
C ALA A 256 -6.11 -4.88 14.83
N PHE A 257 -6.69 -5.13 13.65
CA PHE A 257 -7.84 -6.03 13.51
C PHE A 257 -7.53 -7.49 13.89
N GLN A 258 -6.25 -7.89 13.88
CA GLN A 258 -5.80 -9.22 14.28
C GLN A 258 -4.37 -9.18 14.82
N THR A 259 -4.05 -10.10 15.74
CA THR A 259 -2.68 -10.34 16.21
C THR A 259 -1.71 -10.60 15.06
N SER A 260 -0.56 -9.92 15.09
CA SER A 260 0.49 -10.00 14.06
C SER A 260 0.12 -9.40 12.70
N GLN A 261 -0.96 -8.62 12.61
CA GLN A 261 -1.27 -7.77 11.46
C GLN A 261 -0.93 -6.32 11.80
N ASP A 262 0.36 -6.09 12.00
CA ASP A 262 0.93 -4.81 12.42
C ASP A 262 2.33 -4.63 11.82
N GLY A 263 2.52 -5.11 10.58
CA GLY A 263 3.76 -5.01 9.82
C GLY A 263 3.83 -3.82 8.87
N ASN A 264 4.76 -3.88 7.90
CA ASN A 264 4.83 -2.92 6.79
C ASN A 264 4.68 -3.64 5.44
N ILE A 265 5.58 -4.58 5.15
CA ILE A 265 5.62 -5.34 3.90
C ILE A 265 5.37 -6.82 4.19
N GLN A 266 4.43 -7.44 3.49
CA GLN A 266 4.17 -8.88 3.54
C GLN A 266 4.16 -9.50 2.14
N ILE A 267 5.01 -10.50 1.94
CA ILE A 267 5.23 -11.18 0.65
C ILE A 267 4.99 -12.67 0.79
N ASN A 268 4.26 -13.26 -0.15
CA ASN A 268 4.11 -14.70 -0.30
C ASN A 268 4.35 -15.13 -1.76
N MET A 269 5.49 -15.80 -1.99
CA MET A 269 5.91 -16.33 -3.28
C MET A 269 5.34 -17.74 -3.54
N ARG A 270 5.00 -18.02 -4.79
CA ARG A 270 4.66 -19.36 -5.32
C ARG A 270 5.65 -19.85 -6.38
N GLU A 271 6.11 -18.95 -7.25
CA GLU A 271 7.18 -19.18 -8.23
C GLU A 271 7.73 -17.83 -8.75
N GLY A 272 8.72 -17.86 -9.63
CA GLY A 272 9.20 -16.69 -10.38
C GLY A 272 10.23 -15.82 -9.65
N HIS A 273 10.10 -14.50 -9.81
CA HIS A 273 11.00 -13.48 -9.29
C HIS A 273 10.22 -12.29 -8.71
N LEU A 274 10.59 -11.85 -7.51
CA LEU A 274 10.26 -10.51 -7.01
C LEU A 274 11.54 -9.67 -6.93
N LEU A 275 11.55 -8.54 -7.61
CA LEU A 275 12.52 -7.47 -7.41
C LEU A 275 11.85 -6.35 -6.59
N LEU A 276 12.42 -6.03 -5.42
CA LEU A 276 11.99 -4.94 -4.56
C LEU A 276 13.15 -3.98 -4.35
N GLU A 277 13.12 -2.81 -5.01
CA GLU A 277 14.26 -1.91 -5.01
C GLU A 277 13.96 -0.41 -4.91
N ASN A 278 14.89 0.37 -4.36
CA ASN A 278 14.78 1.83 -4.30
C ASN A 278 13.52 2.33 -3.55
N ASN A 279 12.97 1.53 -2.62
CA ASN A 279 11.83 1.93 -1.81
C ASN A 279 12.28 2.51 -0.45
N ILE A 280 11.43 3.35 0.12
CA ILE A 280 11.53 3.80 1.51
C ILE A 280 10.37 3.17 2.26
N ALA A 281 10.65 2.43 3.33
CA ALA A 281 9.64 1.83 4.19
C ALA A 281 9.85 2.27 5.65
N ILE A 282 8.77 2.78 6.25
CA ILE A 282 8.78 3.45 7.56
C ILE A 282 7.68 2.84 8.41
N GLY A 283 7.98 2.53 9.66
CA GLY A 283 6.97 2.10 10.63
C GLY A 283 6.67 0.62 10.53
N SER A 284 6.79 -0.08 11.65
CA SER A 284 6.18 -1.38 11.90
C SER A 284 6.08 -1.62 13.41
N ALA A 285 5.17 -2.50 13.83
CA ALA A 285 5.12 -2.98 15.20
C ALA A 285 5.44 -4.48 15.33
N GLY A 286 4.97 -5.29 14.40
CA GLY A 286 5.26 -6.72 14.29
C GLY A 286 6.54 -7.01 13.49
N ASN A 287 6.39 -7.34 12.22
CA ASN A 287 7.50 -7.57 11.29
C ASN A 287 7.53 -6.43 10.27
N HIS A 288 8.67 -5.77 10.10
CA HIS A 288 8.79 -4.73 9.08
C HIS A 288 8.72 -5.34 7.67
N PHE A 289 9.45 -6.43 7.43
CA PHE A 289 9.34 -7.25 6.23
C PHE A 289 9.01 -8.70 6.58
N LEU A 290 7.93 -9.24 6.03
CA LEU A 290 7.53 -10.64 6.19
C LEU A 290 7.63 -11.38 4.85
N LEU A 291 8.46 -12.42 4.77
CA LEU A 291 8.70 -13.19 3.56
C LEU A 291 8.31 -14.67 3.73
N PHE A 292 7.39 -15.12 2.90
CA PHE A 292 7.02 -16.53 2.75
C PHE A 292 7.24 -17.03 1.32
N SER A 293 7.41 -18.35 1.21
CA SER A 293 7.53 -19.06 -0.06
C SER A 293 6.83 -20.40 0.07
N ASN A 294 5.65 -20.52 -0.54
CA ASN A 294 4.77 -21.67 -0.40
C ASN A 294 4.51 -22.28 -1.77
N PRO A 295 5.12 -23.43 -2.10
CA PRO A 295 4.89 -24.08 -3.38
C PRO A 295 3.44 -24.54 -3.49
N VAL A 296 2.87 -24.44 -4.69
CA VAL A 296 1.54 -24.95 -5.01
C VAL A 296 1.68 -25.95 -6.17
N SER A 297 1.05 -27.12 -6.03
CA SER A 297 1.12 -28.16 -7.04
C SER A 297 0.54 -27.67 -8.38
N GLY A 298 1.27 -27.89 -9.47
CA GLY A 298 0.89 -27.46 -10.81
C GLY A 298 1.50 -26.12 -11.25
N ASP A 299 2.13 -25.37 -10.34
CA ASP A 299 2.83 -24.14 -10.69
C ASP A 299 4.14 -24.44 -11.45
N ALA A 300 4.45 -23.59 -12.43
CA ALA A 300 5.65 -23.72 -13.25
C ALA A 300 6.90 -23.25 -12.49
N THR A 301 7.57 -24.16 -11.79
CA THR A 301 8.72 -23.85 -10.92
C THR A 301 10.09 -23.93 -11.60
N ASP A 302 10.14 -24.28 -12.88
CA ASP A 302 11.40 -24.63 -13.57
C ASP A 302 12.34 -23.44 -13.78
N ASN A 303 11.83 -22.20 -13.71
CA ASN A 303 12.60 -20.96 -13.95
C ASN A 303 12.61 -20.03 -12.74
N ASN A 304 12.51 -20.58 -11.53
CA ASN A 304 12.53 -19.79 -10.31
C ASN A 304 13.84 -19.01 -10.13
N ILE A 305 13.70 -17.75 -9.74
CA ILE A 305 14.82 -16.89 -9.32
C ILE A 305 14.71 -16.61 -7.82
N GLY A 306 13.50 -16.34 -7.31
CA GLY A 306 13.24 -16.05 -5.90
C GLY A 306 13.01 -14.57 -5.63
N VAL A 307 13.72 -14.00 -4.64
CA VAL A 307 13.47 -12.62 -4.19
C VAL A 307 14.79 -11.85 -4.16
N THR A 308 14.78 -10.64 -4.72
CA THR A 308 15.88 -9.69 -4.63
C THR A 308 15.35 -8.41 -4.00
N VAL A 309 15.88 -8.07 -2.82
CA VAL A 309 15.58 -6.84 -2.09
C VAL A 309 16.83 -5.99 -2.09
N ARG A 310 16.85 -4.87 -2.80
CA ARG A 310 18.05 -4.05 -2.88
C ARG A 310 17.87 -2.55 -2.89
N ASN A 311 18.86 -1.81 -2.38
CA ASN A 311 18.84 -0.35 -2.33
C ASN A 311 17.58 0.19 -1.64
N ASN A 312 17.10 -0.43 -0.55
CA ASN A 312 15.93 0.06 0.19
C ASN A 312 16.35 0.69 1.52
N TYR A 313 15.55 1.65 1.98
CA TYR A 313 15.68 2.26 3.29
C TYR A 313 14.55 1.78 4.20
N PHE A 314 14.89 1.04 5.25
CA PHE A 314 13.95 0.52 6.23
C PHE A 314 14.18 1.20 7.58
N SER A 315 13.12 1.76 8.17
CA SER A 315 13.23 2.53 9.42
C SER A 315 12.01 2.44 10.32
N ASP A 316 12.21 2.85 11.58
CA ASP A 316 11.17 3.00 12.59
C ASP A 316 10.44 1.68 12.86
N MET A 317 11.10 0.79 13.62
CA MET A 317 10.63 -0.59 13.85
C MET A 317 10.48 -0.88 15.34
N ARG A 318 9.34 -1.44 15.76
CA ARG A 318 9.15 -1.81 17.18
C ARG A 318 9.60 -3.22 17.59
N ASN A 319 10.00 -4.06 16.63
CA ASN A 319 10.25 -5.47 16.90
C ASN A 319 11.20 -6.16 15.89
N LEU A 320 10.73 -6.77 14.82
CA LEU A 320 11.61 -7.41 13.83
C LEU A 320 11.73 -6.54 12.58
N GLY A 321 12.94 -6.38 12.08
CA GLY A 321 13.19 -5.80 10.76
C GLY A 321 12.76 -6.77 9.65
N MET A 322 13.04 -8.06 9.81
CA MET A 322 12.57 -9.05 8.85
C MET A 322 12.28 -10.40 9.49
N TYR A 323 11.30 -11.10 8.92
CA TYR A 323 11.04 -12.51 9.18
C TYR A 323 11.00 -13.28 7.87
N VAL A 324 11.81 -14.33 7.75
CA VAL A 324 11.81 -15.27 6.63
C VAL A 324 11.27 -16.61 7.13
N GLY A 325 10.13 -17.04 6.57
CA GLY A 325 9.49 -18.31 6.90
C GLY A 325 10.25 -19.53 6.41
N SER A 326 9.93 -20.70 6.95
CA SER A 326 10.62 -21.96 6.66
C SER A 326 10.29 -22.59 5.30
N GLY A 327 9.23 -22.09 4.63
CA GLY A 327 8.83 -22.58 3.31
C GLY A 327 9.90 -22.32 2.25
N ALA A 328 10.05 -23.26 1.32
CA ALA A 328 11.05 -23.20 0.26
C ALA A 328 10.44 -23.68 -1.06
N ILE A 329 10.91 -23.08 -2.15
CA ILE A 329 10.55 -23.46 -3.52
C ILE A 329 11.87 -23.75 -4.25
N THR A 330 11.93 -24.90 -4.93
CA THR A 330 13.12 -25.35 -5.67
C THR A 330 13.58 -24.28 -6.66
N GLY A 331 14.89 -24.03 -6.69
CA GLY A 331 15.51 -23.06 -7.60
C GLY A 331 15.50 -21.60 -7.12
N MET A 332 14.78 -21.28 -6.03
CA MET A 332 14.80 -19.91 -5.49
C MET A 332 16.06 -19.59 -4.71
N ARG A 333 16.43 -18.31 -4.74
CA ARG A 333 17.39 -17.64 -3.85
C ARG A 333 16.80 -16.34 -3.32
N PHE A 334 17.17 -15.97 -2.10
CA PHE A 334 16.85 -14.67 -1.51
C PHE A 334 18.12 -13.84 -1.41
N VAL A 335 18.12 -12.67 -2.04
CA VAL A 335 19.26 -11.77 -2.07
C VAL A 335 18.83 -10.45 -1.44
N PHE A 336 19.52 -10.06 -0.37
CA PHE A 336 19.34 -8.78 0.32
C PHE A 336 20.62 -7.98 0.12
N GLU A 337 20.57 -6.94 -0.70
CA GLU A 337 21.76 -6.21 -1.14
C GLU A 337 21.62 -4.70 -0.94
N ASN A 338 22.63 -4.00 -0.41
CA ASN A 338 22.62 -2.52 -0.31
C ASN A 338 21.40 -1.95 0.43
N ASN A 339 20.83 -2.67 1.40
CA ASN A 339 19.71 -2.15 2.19
C ASN A 339 20.22 -1.50 3.46
N LEU A 340 19.49 -0.47 3.90
CA LEU A 340 19.75 0.28 5.12
C LEU A 340 18.65 -0.03 6.14
N TRP A 341 19.04 -0.31 7.38
CA TRP A 341 18.10 -0.61 8.46
C TRP A 341 18.40 0.24 9.69
N ARG A 342 17.47 1.08 10.15
CA ARG A 342 17.72 1.95 11.32
C ARG A 342 16.50 2.20 12.19
N ALA A 343 16.72 2.95 13.27
CA ALA A 343 15.67 3.44 14.16
C ALA A 343 14.79 2.30 14.74
N TRP A 344 15.47 1.26 15.23
CA TRP A 344 14.82 0.18 15.95
C TRP A 344 14.62 0.55 17.43
N SER A 345 13.42 0.31 17.98
CA SER A 345 13.10 0.52 19.38
C SER A 345 12.06 -0.49 19.87
N PHE A 346 12.41 -1.36 20.81
CA PHE A 346 11.44 -2.35 21.29
C PHE A 346 10.29 -1.74 22.10
N GLU A 347 9.07 -1.85 21.57
CA GLU A 347 7.85 -1.33 22.22
C GLU A 347 6.69 -2.33 22.25
N ARG A 348 6.88 -3.55 21.72
CA ARG A 348 5.81 -4.58 21.65
C ARG A 348 5.26 -4.98 23.02
N ASN A 349 6.06 -4.86 24.07
CA ASN A 349 5.63 -5.14 25.45
C ASN A 349 4.54 -4.18 25.96
N GLN A 350 4.31 -3.04 25.29
CA GLN A 350 3.21 -2.14 25.63
C GLN A 350 1.83 -2.71 25.26
N VAL A 351 1.77 -3.69 24.36
CA VAL A 351 0.53 -4.38 23.97
C VAL A 351 0.55 -5.83 24.44
N TYR A 352 1.67 -6.53 24.22
CA TYR A 352 1.81 -7.93 24.56
C TYR A 352 2.76 -8.07 25.75
N SER A 353 2.22 -8.21 26.96
CA SER A 353 3.03 -8.23 28.20
C SER A 353 4.09 -9.33 28.27
N SER A 354 3.91 -10.42 27.52
CA SER A 354 4.88 -11.53 27.39
C SER A 354 5.88 -11.35 26.24
N ALA A 355 5.74 -10.30 25.42
CA ALA A 355 6.67 -10.05 24.33
C ALA A 355 8.04 -9.64 24.87
N VAL A 356 9.06 -10.31 24.35
CA VAL A 356 10.47 -10.05 24.64
C VAL A 356 11.16 -9.59 23.36
N ALA A 357 12.09 -8.65 23.52
CA ALA A 357 12.92 -8.20 22.42
C ALA A 357 13.77 -9.35 21.89
N TYR A 358 13.86 -9.46 20.56
CA TYR A 358 14.87 -10.31 19.92
C TYR A 358 16.24 -9.66 20.05
N ASP A 359 17.30 -10.48 20.06
CA ASP A 359 18.68 -10.01 20.04
C ASP A 359 19.22 -9.77 18.61
N HIS A 360 18.36 -9.89 17.61
CA HIS A 360 18.65 -9.77 16.19
C HIS A 360 17.54 -9.04 15.44
N LEU A 361 17.92 -8.32 14.38
CA LEU A 361 16.99 -7.56 13.54
C LEU A 361 16.22 -8.46 12.56
N LEU A 362 16.92 -9.42 11.94
CA LEU A 362 16.40 -10.29 10.89
C LEU A 362 16.32 -11.74 11.40
N ARG A 363 15.12 -12.30 11.38
CA ARG A 363 14.86 -13.67 11.83
C ARG A 363 14.65 -14.60 10.64
N ASN A 364 15.57 -15.54 10.46
CA ASN A 364 15.51 -16.55 9.43
C ASN A 364 15.14 -17.93 10.02
N PHE A 365 14.08 -18.54 9.48
CA PHE A 365 13.69 -19.93 9.72
C PHE A 365 13.88 -20.85 8.51
N ASN A 366 14.33 -20.30 7.39
CA ASN A 366 14.56 -21.07 6.18
C ASN A 366 15.95 -21.73 6.23
N SER A 367 15.97 -23.05 6.07
CA SER A 367 17.19 -23.87 6.07
C SER A 367 17.55 -24.45 4.70
N THR A 368 16.84 -24.07 3.63
CA THR A 368 16.90 -24.73 2.32
C THR A 368 17.18 -23.77 1.17
N THR A 369 16.42 -22.68 1.08
CA THR A 369 16.60 -21.63 0.08
C THR A 369 17.91 -20.90 0.33
N SER A 370 18.74 -20.69 -0.69
CA SER A 370 19.98 -19.91 -0.52
C SER A 370 19.64 -18.46 -0.16
N ILE A 371 20.28 -17.93 0.88
CA ILE A 371 20.10 -16.55 1.35
C ILE A 371 21.46 -15.82 1.33
N SER A 372 21.50 -14.63 0.73
CA SER A 372 22.69 -13.79 0.68
C SER A 372 22.40 -12.40 1.24
N PHE A 373 23.21 -11.95 2.20
CA PHE A 373 23.26 -10.57 2.68
C PHE A 373 24.53 -9.90 2.13
N ILE A 374 24.40 -8.91 1.26
CA ILE A 374 25.53 -8.27 0.58
C ILE A 374 25.47 -6.76 0.83
N ASN A 375 26.51 -6.19 1.43
CA ASN A 375 26.64 -4.73 1.55
C ASN A 375 25.41 -4.05 2.21
N ASN A 376 24.80 -4.68 3.21
CA ASN A 376 23.73 -4.07 3.99
C ASN A 376 24.30 -3.38 5.22
N ASP A 377 23.79 -2.19 5.52
CA ASP A 377 24.11 -1.48 6.73
C ASP A 377 22.94 -1.53 7.70
N TRP A 378 23.25 -1.66 9.00
CA TRP A 378 22.25 -1.51 10.03
C TRP A 378 22.75 -0.68 11.19
N ASP A 379 21.87 0.16 11.73
CA ASP A 379 22.10 1.00 12.90
C ASP A 379 21.24 0.48 14.04
N SER A 380 21.82 -0.44 14.82
CA SER A 380 21.14 -1.03 15.97
C SER A 380 22.13 -1.68 16.94
N SER A 381 21.76 -1.70 18.22
CA SER A 381 22.42 -2.55 19.21
C SER A 381 22.18 -4.06 18.98
N LEU A 382 21.28 -4.42 18.06
CA LEU A 382 20.98 -5.80 17.71
C LEU A 382 22.03 -6.40 16.75
N LYS A 383 22.12 -7.72 16.76
CA LYS A 383 22.77 -8.51 15.70
C LYS A 383 22.03 -8.30 14.37
N LEU A 384 22.70 -8.49 13.23
CA LEU A 384 22.00 -8.43 11.94
C LEU A 384 20.94 -9.53 11.87
N SER A 385 21.33 -10.79 12.06
CA SER A 385 20.39 -11.91 12.00
C SER A 385 20.71 -13.03 12.99
N ASN A 386 19.74 -13.91 13.23
CA ASN A 386 19.96 -15.13 14.01
C ASN A 386 20.86 -16.16 13.31
N SER A 387 20.99 -16.11 11.97
CA SER A 387 21.87 -17.02 11.20
C SER A 387 23.29 -16.46 11.01
N LEU A 388 23.42 -15.14 10.85
CA LEU A 388 24.69 -14.42 10.73
C LEU A 388 24.69 -13.21 11.69
N PRO A 389 25.05 -13.41 12.97
CA PRO A 389 25.01 -12.36 13.98
C PRO A 389 25.78 -11.09 13.63
N LEU A 390 26.98 -11.25 13.06
CA LEU A 390 27.86 -10.15 12.63
C LEU A 390 27.66 -9.78 11.15
N GLY A 391 26.61 -10.31 10.51
CA GLY A 391 26.27 -10.07 9.12
C GLY A 391 27.19 -10.68 8.06
N ASN A 392 28.40 -11.14 8.40
CA ASN A 392 29.37 -11.65 7.44
C ASN A 392 29.76 -13.11 7.67
N GLY A 393 30.20 -13.80 6.61
CA GLY A 393 30.60 -15.21 6.62
C GLY A 393 29.52 -16.15 6.07
N THR A 394 29.60 -17.43 6.43
CA THR A 394 28.68 -18.47 5.95
C THR A 394 28.17 -19.31 7.11
N ASN A 395 26.85 -19.54 7.15
CA ASN A 395 26.21 -20.47 8.07
C ASN A 395 25.08 -21.22 7.35
N GLY A 396 25.29 -22.50 7.06
CA GLY A 396 24.33 -23.31 6.31
C GLY A 396 24.04 -22.74 4.92
N ASN A 397 22.77 -22.50 4.63
CA ASN A 397 22.27 -21.90 3.39
C ASN A 397 22.41 -20.36 3.33
N VAL A 398 22.91 -19.73 4.40
CA VAL A 398 23.01 -18.27 4.53
C VAL A 398 24.46 -17.80 4.38
N THR A 399 24.66 -16.78 3.54
CA THR A 399 25.96 -16.15 3.29
C THR A 399 25.87 -14.64 3.50
N GLY A 400 26.99 -14.02 3.88
CA GLY A 400 27.09 -12.61 4.18
C GLY A 400 28.44 -12.02 3.79
N SER A 401 28.45 -10.86 3.15
CA SER A 401 29.68 -10.15 2.77
C SER A 401 29.49 -8.64 2.77
N ALA A 402 30.49 -7.91 3.29
CA ALA A 402 30.53 -6.44 3.34
C ALA A 402 29.35 -5.80 4.09
N ASN A 403 28.69 -6.50 5.01
CA ASN A 403 27.63 -5.90 5.82
C ASN A 403 28.24 -5.22 7.05
N ASP A 404 27.81 -4.00 7.37
CA ASP A 404 28.38 -3.20 8.46
C ASP A 404 27.33 -2.71 9.46
N ASN A 405 27.67 -2.76 10.76
CA ASN A 405 26.87 -2.12 11.81
C ASN A 405 27.41 -0.70 12.02
N ILE A 406 26.72 0.29 11.45
CA ILE A 406 27.17 1.68 11.45
C ILE A 406 26.00 2.62 11.74
N ALA A 407 26.30 3.84 12.18
CA ALA A 407 25.30 4.88 12.29
C ALA A 407 24.75 5.23 10.89
N ILE A 408 23.42 5.34 10.78
CA ILE A 408 22.75 5.67 9.53
C ILE A 408 21.91 6.93 9.73
N ASP A 409 22.14 7.92 8.87
CA ASP A 409 21.44 9.19 8.93
C ASP A 409 19.93 9.06 8.67
N PRO A 410 19.10 9.91 9.29
CA PRO A 410 17.70 10.01 8.94
C PRO A 410 17.51 10.51 7.52
N ILE A 411 16.48 10.01 6.85
CA ILE A 411 16.05 10.54 5.56
C ILE A 411 15.39 11.91 5.74
N ASN A 412 15.72 12.83 4.83
CA ASN A 412 15.13 14.16 4.80
C ASN A 412 14.16 14.25 3.61
N PHE A 413 12.90 14.53 3.92
CA PHE A 413 11.85 14.75 2.93
C PHE A 413 11.74 16.23 2.57
N VAL A 414 11.31 16.53 1.34
CA VAL A 414 11.10 17.92 0.87
C VAL A 414 10.15 18.67 1.78
N ASN A 415 9.02 18.06 2.14
CA ASN A 415 8.09 18.58 3.14
C ASN A 415 7.09 17.49 3.57
N ALA A 416 7.47 16.65 4.53
CA ALA A 416 6.54 15.65 5.08
C ALA A 416 5.45 16.26 5.99
N GLY A 417 5.52 17.55 6.33
CA GLY A 417 4.65 18.17 7.34
C GLY A 417 5.03 17.82 8.79
N LEU A 418 6.22 17.24 8.99
CA LEU A 418 6.81 16.88 10.27
C LEU A 418 8.23 17.45 10.35
N PRO A 419 8.78 17.73 11.55
CA PRO A 419 10.16 18.19 11.70
C PRO A 419 11.18 17.19 11.15
N ASP A 420 12.32 17.70 10.68
CA ASP A 420 13.45 16.84 10.29
C ASP A 420 13.90 15.94 11.45
N GLY A 421 14.22 14.68 11.14
CA GLY A 421 14.59 13.69 12.14
C GLY A 421 13.46 13.26 13.08
N PHE A 422 12.19 13.56 12.76
CA PHE A 422 11.05 13.08 13.53
C PHE A 422 11.07 11.55 13.68
N ASN A 423 10.86 11.07 14.91
CA ASN A 423 10.69 9.64 15.18
C ASN A 423 9.28 9.21 14.77
N PHE A 424 9.15 8.45 13.69
CA PHE A 424 7.85 8.05 13.15
C PHE A 424 7.12 7.04 14.03
N LEU A 425 7.81 6.39 14.99
CA LEU A 425 7.14 5.61 16.04
C LEU A 425 6.32 6.48 17.02
N ARG A 426 6.45 7.81 16.96
CA ARG A 426 5.62 8.76 17.72
C ARG A 426 4.40 9.26 16.96
N LEU A 427 4.09 8.65 15.82
CA LEU A 427 2.83 8.82 15.10
C LEU A 427 2.02 7.51 15.19
N GLU A 428 0.82 7.58 15.76
CA GLU A 428 -0.09 6.45 15.89
C GLU A 428 -1.51 6.82 15.41
N LYS A 429 -2.38 5.84 15.22
CA LYS A 429 -3.82 6.07 15.19
C LYS A 429 -4.32 6.19 16.63
N TRP A 430 -5.22 7.13 16.87
CA TRP A 430 -5.82 7.26 18.19
C TRP A 430 -6.69 6.03 18.50
N THR A 431 -6.51 5.45 19.68
CA THR A 431 -7.33 4.35 20.19
C THR A 431 -7.55 4.53 21.69
N ALA A 432 -8.73 4.15 22.19
CA ALA A 432 -9.06 4.28 23.61
C ALA A 432 -8.38 3.20 24.47
N SER A 433 -8.23 2.00 23.92
CA SER A 433 -7.72 0.82 24.59
C SER A 433 -7.01 -0.09 23.59
N ALA A 434 -5.94 -0.76 24.01
CA ALA A 434 -5.21 -1.74 23.22
C ALA A 434 -6.00 -3.05 23.14
N SER A 435 -6.80 -3.23 22.09
CA SER A 435 -7.73 -4.37 21.97
C SER A 435 -6.99 -5.71 21.92
N LEU A 436 -5.80 -5.75 21.32
CA LEU A 436 -4.94 -6.93 21.25
C LEU A 436 -4.16 -7.20 22.54
N GLY A 437 -4.11 -6.22 23.45
CA GLY A 437 -3.43 -6.30 24.74
C GLY A 437 -4.37 -6.56 25.92
N GLY A 438 -5.53 -7.17 25.69
CA GLY A 438 -6.52 -7.41 26.74
C GLY A 438 -7.37 -6.19 27.08
N ASN A 439 -7.56 -5.27 26.12
CA ASN A 439 -8.34 -4.03 26.27
C ASN A 439 -7.80 -3.08 27.35
N VAL A 440 -6.48 -3.04 27.52
CA VAL A 440 -5.83 -2.11 28.46
C VAL A 440 -5.98 -0.66 27.96
N PRO A 441 -6.39 0.31 28.81
CA PRO A 441 -6.49 1.71 28.41
C PRO A 441 -5.17 2.28 27.87
N VAL A 442 -5.22 3.02 26.76
CA VAL A 442 -4.02 3.60 26.12
C VAL A 442 -3.84 5.04 26.55
N THR A 443 -2.62 5.40 26.97
CA THR A 443 -2.23 6.78 27.27
C THR A 443 -1.12 7.20 26.32
N TYR A 444 -1.04 8.50 26.03
CA TYR A 444 -0.09 9.05 25.07
C TYR A 444 0.87 10.03 25.76
N PRO A 445 2.20 9.88 25.63
CA PRO A 445 3.15 10.83 26.19
C PRO A 445 3.06 12.23 25.56
N LEU A 446 3.53 13.23 26.28
CA LEU A 446 3.59 14.63 25.81
C LEU A 446 4.24 14.73 24.43
N GLY A 447 3.60 15.45 23.52
CA GLY A 447 4.09 15.69 22.17
C GLY A 447 3.91 14.52 21.20
N MET A 448 3.32 13.40 21.61
CA MET A 448 2.91 12.34 20.69
C MET A 448 1.85 12.85 19.71
N ILE A 449 1.93 12.41 18.46
CA ILE A 449 0.94 12.75 17.43
C ILE A 449 0.07 11.53 17.18
N VAL A 450 -1.24 11.74 17.14
CA VAL A 450 -2.22 10.72 16.77
C VAL A 450 -3.04 11.16 15.56
N ILE A 451 -3.42 10.20 14.73
CA ILE A 451 -4.43 10.38 13.68
C ILE A 451 -5.80 9.97 14.21
N TYR A 452 -6.78 10.86 14.08
CA TYR A 452 -8.18 10.61 14.40
C TYR A 452 -9.05 11.10 13.24
N GLU A 453 -9.83 10.21 12.63
CA GLU A 453 -10.70 10.49 11.47
C GLU A 453 -9.97 11.18 10.29
N GLY A 454 -8.67 10.89 10.13
CA GLY A 454 -7.79 11.45 9.09
C GLY A 454 -7.15 12.79 9.47
N GLY A 455 -7.45 13.34 10.65
CA GLY A 455 -6.83 14.57 11.16
C GLY A 455 -5.69 14.28 12.16
N PRO A 456 -4.57 15.01 12.12
CA PRO A 456 -3.49 14.89 13.09
C PRO A 456 -3.73 15.74 14.36
N TRP A 457 -3.44 15.16 15.53
CA TRP A 457 -3.60 15.79 16.84
C TRP A 457 -2.38 15.53 17.72
N LYS A 458 -1.88 16.56 18.41
CA LYS A 458 -0.73 16.47 19.30
C LYS A 458 -1.15 16.45 20.76
N CYS A 459 -0.61 15.52 21.53
CA CYS A 459 -0.85 15.43 22.96
C CYS A 459 -0.18 16.59 23.72
N LYS A 460 -0.94 17.26 24.61
CA LYS A 460 -0.50 18.42 25.42
C LYS A 460 -0.07 18.08 26.84
N LEU A 461 -0.42 16.89 27.32
CA LEU A 461 -0.25 16.47 28.70
C LEU A 461 0.76 15.34 28.81
N SER A 462 1.30 15.14 30.01
CA SER A 462 2.24 14.04 30.29
C SER A 462 1.66 13.09 31.33
N PRO A 463 0.94 12.02 30.93
CA PRO A 463 0.44 11.71 29.58
C PRO A 463 -0.95 12.31 29.30
N CYS A 464 -1.38 12.34 28.03
CA CYS A 464 -2.79 12.42 27.68
C CYS A 464 -3.49 11.13 28.14
N SER A 465 -4.50 11.30 29.00
CA SER A 465 -5.22 10.19 29.62
C SER A 465 -6.07 9.41 28.61
N ALA A 466 -6.28 8.13 28.90
CA ALA A 466 -7.06 7.24 28.05
C ALA A 466 -8.51 7.68 27.90
N GLY A 467 -9.13 7.33 26.77
CA GLY A 467 -10.55 7.59 26.49
C GLY A 467 -10.90 9.05 26.17
N LEU A 468 -9.94 9.99 26.24
CA LEU A 468 -10.15 11.39 25.89
C LEU A 468 -9.96 11.58 24.38
N VAL A 469 -11.06 11.50 23.62
CA VAL A 469 -11.10 11.63 22.16
C VAL A 469 -10.65 13.03 21.71
N PRO A 470 -9.77 13.18 20.69
CA PRO A 470 -9.14 14.46 20.40
C PRO A 470 -10.07 15.65 20.13
N PRO A 471 -11.07 15.57 19.22
CA PRO A 471 -11.88 16.73 18.86
C PRO A 471 -12.76 17.24 20.01
N THR A 472 -13.12 16.37 20.96
CA THR A 472 -14.00 16.70 22.10
C THR A 472 -13.23 17.07 23.37
N ASN A 473 -11.89 16.99 23.35
CA ASN A 473 -11.02 17.24 24.51
C ASN A 473 -9.87 18.22 24.19
N PRO A 474 -10.15 19.49 23.83
CA PRO A 474 -9.14 20.47 23.40
C PRO A 474 -8.18 20.94 24.52
N SER A 475 -8.51 20.66 25.79
CA SER A 475 -7.59 20.84 26.91
C SER A 475 -6.44 19.81 26.90
N VAL A 476 -6.63 18.69 26.21
CA VAL A 476 -5.70 17.54 26.15
C VAL A 476 -4.97 17.47 24.81
N TRP A 477 -5.63 17.89 23.73
CA TRP A 477 -5.13 17.75 22.37
C TRP A 477 -5.06 19.09 21.63
N ASP A 478 -3.95 19.32 20.93
CA ASP A 478 -3.82 20.40 19.97
C ASP A 478 -4.09 19.85 18.56
N ALA A 479 -5.05 20.41 17.83
CA ALA A 479 -5.23 20.12 16.42
C ALA A 479 -3.99 20.59 15.63
N LEU A 480 -3.51 19.76 14.71
CA LEU A 480 -2.44 20.13 13.77
C LEU A 480 -3.03 20.35 12.37
N ALA A 481 -2.32 21.11 11.54
CA ALA A 481 -2.63 21.16 10.13
C ALA A 481 -2.44 19.77 9.50
N PRO A 482 -3.20 19.44 8.42
CA PRO A 482 -2.89 18.26 7.61
C PRO A 482 -1.42 18.25 7.19
N PHE A 483 -0.83 17.06 7.16
CA PHE A 483 0.56 16.91 6.73
C PHE A 483 0.70 17.27 5.25
N ALA A 484 1.82 17.89 4.89
CA ALA A 484 2.05 18.26 3.49
C ALA A 484 2.27 17.03 2.59
N ASP A 485 2.77 15.91 3.15
CA ASP A 485 2.98 14.64 2.44
C ASP A 485 3.83 14.73 1.16
N ASP A 486 4.71 15.73 1.07
CA ASP A 486 5.80 15.75 0.10
C ASP A 486 6.97 14.93 0.61
N VAL A 487 6.81 13.61 0.47
CA VAL A 487 7.77 12.58 0.86
C VAL A 487 8.78 12.28 -0.26
N ARG A 488 8.96 13.19 -1.22
CA ARG A 488 10.14 13.14 -2.09
C ARG A 488 11.37 13.39 -1.24
N VAL A 489 12.45 12.68 -1.55
CA VAL A 489 13.73 12.90 -0.87
C VAL A 489 14.35 14.21 -1.33
N VAL A 490 14.91 14.97 -0.39
CA VAL A 490 15.67 16.18 -0.71
C VAL A 490 16.83 15.82 -1.64
N GLN A 491 16.91 16.52 -2.79
CA GLN A 491 17.94 16.30 -3.80
C GLN A 491 19.33 16.63 -3.25
N GLY A 492 20.35 15.90 -3.72
CA GLY A 492 21.73 16.05 -3.26
C GLY A 492 22.05 15.38 -1.92
N THR A 493 21.08 14.73 -1.27
CA THR A 493 21.34 13.85 -0.12
C THR A 493 21.77 12.45 -0.56
N ALA A 494 22.35 11.68 0.37
CA ALA A 494 22.77 10.29 0.13
C ALA A 494 21.62 9.37 -0.33
N TYR A 495 20.37 9.74 -0.05
CA TYR A 495 19.17 8.94 -0.36
C TYR A 495 18.37 9.45 -1.56
N SER A 496 18.92 10.40 -2.33
CA SER A 496 18.21 11.10 -3.42
C SER A 496 17.71 10.20 -4.57
N THR A 497 18.18 8.95 -4.64
CA THR A 497 17.74 7.93 -5.60
C THR A 497 16.66 6.99 -5.05
N LEU A 498 16.22 7.19 -3.80
CA LEU A 498 15.24 6.34 -3.13
C LEU A 498 13.84 6.99 -3.13
N GLY A 499 12.82 6.15 -3.01
CA GLY A 499 11.44 6.58 -2.94
C GLY A 499 10.99 7.21 -4.25
N LEU A 500 10.19 8.26 -4.17
CA LEU A 500 9.52 8.82 -5.33
C LEU A 500 10.51 9.42 -6.35
N THR A 501 10.47 8.88 -7.56
CA THR A 501 11.13 9.46 -8.75
C THR A 501 10.08 9.74 -9.82
N PRO A 502 9.19 10.72 -9.59
CA PRO A 502 8.16 11.06 -10.56
C PRO A 502 8.82 11.55 -11.84
N LEU A 503 8.30 11.11 -12.98
CA LEU A 503 8.73 11.64 -14.27
C LEU A 503 8.38 13.15 -14.33
N PRO A 504 9.21 13.98 -14.99
CA PRO A 504 8.99 15.43 -15.11
C PRO A 504 7.62 15.83 -15.63
#